data_AF-A0A7C1WEE1-F1
#
_entry.id   AF-A0A7C1WEE1-F1
#
_cell.length_a   1.000
_cell.length_b   1.000
_cell.length_c   1.000
_cell.angle_alpha   90.00
_cell.angle_beta   90.00
_cell.angle_gamma   90.00
#
_symmetry.space_group_name_H-M   'P 1'
#
loop_
_entity.id
_entity.type
_entity.pdbx_description
1 polymer ?
#
loop_
_entity_poly.entity_id
_entity_poly.type
_entity_poly.pdbx_seq_one_letter_code
_entity_poly.pdbx_strand_id
1 'polypeptide(L)'
;MISNDNISIVLNLLRDYIKQFKEPIVTRISREKEPFKVLIGTVLSARTKDEMTKKAFGRLIEKADTPEKILELDNIEELIYPVGFYKTKAKNIKILCKQLMEEFNGNVPDNLEDLLKLRGVGRKTANLVLVLGFDKY
;
A
#
# COMPACT_ATOMS: atom_id res chain seq x y z
N MET A 1 27.32 22.02 -7.64
CA MET A 1 27.01 20.82 -8.45
C MET A 1 27.10 19.62 -7.52
N ILE A 2 26.08 18.75 -7.46
CA ILE A 2 26.12 17.54 -6.62
C ILE A 2 27.07 16.54 -7.31
N SER A 3 28.14 16.12 -6.63
CA SER A 3 29.03 15.02 -7.07
C SER A 3 28.73 13.75 -6.28
N ASN A 4 29.20 12.59 -6.77
CA ASN A 4 29.08 11.31 -6.07
C ASN A 4 29.63 11.36 -4.63
N ASP A 5 30.70 12.13 -4.41
CA ASP A 5 31.35 12.28 -3.11
C ASP A 5 30.44 12.94 -2.05
N ASN A 6 29.48 13.76 -2.48
CA ASN A 6 28.59 14.49 -1.59
C ASN A 6 27.25 13.78 -1.34
N ILE A 7 26.94 12.70 -2.07
CA ILE A 7 25.67 11.96 -1.91
C ILE A 7 25.55 11.39 -0.49
N SER A 8 26.62 10.75 0.01
CA SER A 8 26.62 10.16 1.36
C SER A 8 26.41 11.21 2.45
N ILE A 9 26.98 12.41 2.27
CA ILE A 9 26.79 13.55 3.19
C ILE A 9 25.32 13.97 3.20
N VAL A 10 24.74 14.19 2.01
CA VAL A 10 23.32 14.58 1.88
C VAL A 10 22.40 13.52 2.47
N LEU A 11 22.64 12.23 2.21
CA LEU A 11 21.83 11.14 2.75
C LEU A 11 21.89 11.05 4.27
N ASN A 12 23.07 11.26 4.87
CA ASN A 12 23.20 11.28 6.34
C ASN A 12 22.45 12.46 6.96
N LEU A 13 22.59 13.67 6.38
CA LEU A 13 21.85 14.85 6.83
C LEU A 13 20.33 14.64 6.71
N LEU A 14 19.86 14.10 5.59
CA LEU A 14 18.45 13.79 5.39
C LEU A 14 17.97 12.75 6.40
N ARG A 15 18.74 11.69 6.67
CA ARG A 15 18.37 10.64 7.64
C ARG A 15 18.12 11.21 9.04
N ASP A 16 18.91 12.19 9.47
CA ASP A 16 18.69 12.84 10.76
C ASP A 16 17.54 13.84 10.72
N TYR A 17 17.46 14.64 9.65
CA TYR A 17 16.43 15.66 9.51
C TYR A 17 15.01 15.10 9.37
N ILE A 18 14.85 13.91 8.76
CA ILE A 18 13.52 13.31 8.58
C ILE A 18 12.89 12.83 9.89
N LYS A 19 13.68 12.60 10.95
CA LYS A 19 13.20 12.05 12.24
C LYS A 19 12.16 12.93 12.93
N GLN A 20 12.16 14.24 12.64
CA GLN A 20 11.19 15.19 13.22
C GLN A 20 9.83 15.15 12.53
N PHE A 21 9.73 14.57 11.32
CA PHE A 21 8.48 14.51 10.57
C PHE A 21 7.62 13.34 11.02
N LYS A 22 6.30 13.53 10.93
CA LYS A 22 5.34 12.47 11.19
C LYS A 22 5.56 11.32 10.20
N GLU A 23 5.68 10.12 10.75
CA GLU A 23 5.85 8.90 9.96
C GLU A 23 4.63 8.67 9.03
N PRO A 24 4.87 8.29 7.76
CA PRO A 24 3.80 8.00 6.81
C PRO A 24 2.90 6.84 7.27
N ILE A 25 1.61 6.90 6.95
CA ILE A 25 0.63 5.89 7.38
C ILE A 25 0.97 4.48 6.88
N VAL A 26 1.50 4.33 5.67
CA VAL A 26 1.85 3.01 5.11
C VAL A 26 3.00 2.37 5.88
N THR A 27 3.99 3.15 6.31
CA THR A 27 5.10 2.69 7.17
C THR A 27 4.62 2.26 8.55
N ARG A 28 3.53 2.87 9.05
CA ARG A 28 2.89 2.40 10.29
C ARG A 28 2.16 1.08 10.10
N ILE A 29 1.40 0.95 9.01
CA ILE A 29 0.67 -0.28 8.66
C ILE A 29 1.62 -1.47 8.54
N SER A 30 2.80 -1.26 7.97
CA SER A 30 3.78 -2.34 7.77
C SER A 30 4.35 -2.94 9.06
N ARG A 31 4.17 -2.30 10.22
CA ARG A 31 4.62 -2.84 11.51
C ARG A 31 3.90 -4.13 11.89
N GLU A 32 2.70 -4.35 11.35
CA GLU A 32 1.93 -5.59 11.54
C GLU A 32 2.49 -6.76 10.72
N LYS A 33 3.44 -6.51 9.81
CA LYS A 33 4.07 -7.52 8.92
C LYS A 33 3.06 -8.33 8.10
N GLU A 34 2.02 -7.65 7.63
CA GLU A 34 0.97 -8.23 6.80
C GLU A 34 1.01 -7.62 5.38
N PRO A 35 1.58 -8.32 4.38
CA PRO A 35 1.74 -7.81 3.02
C PRO A 35 0.44 -7.34 2.38
N PHE A 36 -0.68 -8.01 2.65
CA PHE A 36 -2.00 -7.63 2.15
C PHE A 36 -2.44 -6.25 2.68
N LYS A 37 -2.25 -6.00 3.97
CA LYS A 37 -2.53 -4.70 4.59
C LYS A 37 -1.64 -3.60 4.00
N VAL A 38 -0.36 -3.89 3.76
CA VAL A 38 0.56 -2.95 3.10
C VAL A 38 0.13 -2.65 1.67
N LEU A 39 -0.29 -3.66 0.90
CA LEU A 39 -0.78 -3.51 -0.47
C LEU A 39 -2.02 -2.62 -0.52
N ILE A 40 -3.05 -2.94 0.27
CA ILE A 40 -4.29 -2.16 0.34
C ILE A 40 -4.01 -0.73 0.86
N GLY A 41 -3.22 -0.59 1.92
CA GLY A 41 -2.82 0.72 2.44
C GLY A 41 -2.11 1.58 1.40
N THR A 42 -1.23 0.99 0.60
CA THR A 42 -0.51 1.69 -0.49
C THR A 42 -1.43 2.08 -1.64
N VAL A 43 -2.35 1.20 -2.04
CA VAL A 43 -3.37 1.52 -3.07
C VAL A 43 -4.25 2.69 -2.60
N LEU A 44 -4.67 2.69 -1.34
CA LEU A 44 -5.49 3.76 -0.78
C LEU A 44 -4.71 5.08 -0.63
N SER A 45 -3.41 5.04 -0.32
CA SER A 45 -2.58 6.24 -0.12
C SER A 45 -2.27 7.00 -1.42
N ALA A 46 -2.36 6.35 -2.58
CA ALA A 46 -2.12 7.01 -3.86
C ALA A 46 -3.01 8.26 -4.03
N ARG A 47 -2.37 9.43 -4.20
CA ARG A 47 -3.04 10.75 -4.34
C ARG A 47 -4.06 11.05 -3.23
N THR A 48 -3.78 10.60 -2.00
CA THR A 48 -4.66 10.80 -0.84
C THR A 48 -3.80 11.20 0.37
N LYS A 49 -4.28 12.15 1.17
CA LYS A 49 -3.59 12.55 2.41
C LYS A 49 -3.62 11.41 3.42
N ASP A 50 -2.53 11.21 4.14
CA ASP A 50 -2.36 10.16 5.14
C ASP A 50 -3.49 10.06 6.16
N GLU A 51 -4.05 11.19 6.59
CA GLU A 51 -5.17 11.19 7.56
C GLU A 51 -6.44 10.58 6.98
N MET A 52 -6.72 10.83 5.69
CA MET A 52 -7.87 10.24 5.00
C MET A 52 -7.62 8.78 4.69
N THR A 53 -6.38 8.43 4.30
CA THR A 53 -5.97 7.05 4.12
C THR A 53 -6.10 6.25 5.40
N LYS A 54 -5.65 6.78 6.55
CA LYS A 54 -5.79 6.12 7.86
C LYS A 54 -7.24 5.80 8.18
N LYS A 55 -8.14 6.77 8.03
CA LYS A 55 -9.57 6.60 8.33
C LYS A 55 -10.22 5.57 7.40
N ALA A 56 -9.95 5.66 6.10
CA ALA A 56 -10.47 4.74 5.10
C ALA A 56 -9.94 3.31 5.25
N PHE A 57 -8.63 3.17 5.44
CA PHE A 57 -7.98 1.90 5.69
C PHE A 57 -8.56 1.22 6.92
N GLY A 58 -8.65 1.94 8.05
CA GLY A 58 -9.21 1.42 9.30
C GLY A 58 -10.62 0.85 9.14
N ARG A 59 -11.54 1.61 8.53
CA ARG A 59 -12.91 1.13 8.27
C ARG A 59 -12.95 -0.09 7.36
N LEU A 60 -12.10 -0.12 6.32
CA LEU A 60 -12.07 -1.23 5.38
C LEU A 60 -11.58 -2.52 6.06
N ILE A 61 -10.43 -2.47 6.74
CA ILE A 61 -9.83 -3.66 7.36
C ILE A 61 -10.61 -4.16 8.58
N GLU A 62 -11.36 -3.29 9.26
CA GLU A 62 -12.27 -3.70 10.34
C GLU A 62 -13.41 -4.58 9.80
N LYS A 63 -13.84 -4.33 8.55
CA LYS A 63 -14.88 -5.12 7.88
C LYS A 63 -14.32 -6.30 7.11
N ALA A 64 -13.16 -6.14 6.49
CA ALA A 64 -12.54 -7.14 5.63
C ALA A 64 -11.01 -6.95 5.57
N ASP A 65 -10.29 -7.85 6.22
CA ASP A 65 -8.82 -7.86 6.31
C ASP A 65 -8.14 -8.92 5.43
N THR A 66 -8.91 -9.67 4.63
CA THR A 66 -8.39 -10.65 3.66
C THR A 66 -9.00 -10.45 2.27
N PRO A 67 -8.37 -10.94 1.18
CA PRO A 67 -8.96 -10.86 -0.16
C PRO A 67 -10.36 -11.47 -0.23
N GLU A 68 -10.58 -12.61 0.42
CA GLU A 68 -11.87 -13.32 0.47
C GLU A 68 -12.96 -12.42 1.08
N LYS A 69 -12.69 -11.88 2.27
CA LYS A 69 -13.65 -10.99 2.95
C LYS A 69 -13.91 -9.72 2.13
N ILE A 70 -12.90 -9.19 1.45
CA ILE A 70 -13.07 -8.04 0.56
C ILE A 70 -14.01 -8.39 -0.60
N LEU A 71 -13.93 -9.60 -1.14
CA LEU A 71 -14.81 -10.07 -2.21
C LEU A 71 -16.27 -10.25 -1.77
N GLU A 72 -16.52 -10.46 -0.48
CA GLU A 72 -17.87 -10.54 0.10
C GLU A 72 -18.53 -9.16 0.34
N LEU A 73 -17.76 -8.07 0.38
CA LEU A 73 -18.33 -6.73 0.64
C LEU A 73 -19.18 -6.20 -0.52
N ASP A 74 -20.40 -5.75 -0.23
CA ASP A 74 -21.27 -5.15 -1.25
C ASP A 74 -20.83 -3.73 -1.66
N ASN A 75 -20.34 -2.92 -0.73
CA ASN A 75 -20.03 -1.51 -0.98
C ASN A 75 -18.69 -1.05 -0.37
N ILE A 76 -17.59 -1.27 -1.12
CA ILE A 76 -16.26 -0.77 -0.74
C ILE A 76 -16.18 0.76 -0.84
N GLU A 77 -16.93 1.39 -1.76
CA GLU A 77 -16.84 2.83 -2.02
C GLU A 77 -17.12 3.66 -0.76
N GLU A 78 -18.15 3.29 -0.01
CA GLU A 78 -18.52 3.96 1.23
C GLU A 78 -17.44 3.81 2.32
N LEU A 79 -16.88 2.62 2.46
CA LEU A 79 -15.83 2.34 3.44
C LEU A 79 -14.58 3.18 3.18
N ILE A 80 -14.24 3.41 1.91
CA ILE A 80 -13.01 4.13 1.54
C ILE A 80 -13.23 5.61 1.21
N TYR A 81 -14.45 6.13 1.16
CA TYR A 81 -14.68 7.57 1.00
C TYR A 81 -14.09 8.38 2.18
N PRO A 82 -13.39 9.52 1.98
CA PRO A 82 -13.21 10.29 0.75
C PRO A 82 -11.80 10.11 0.14
N VAL A 83 -11.22 8.90 0.09
CA VAL A 83 -9.93 8.75 -0.60
C VAL A 83 -10.03 9.25 -2.04
N GLY A 84 -8.94 9.82 -2.56
CA GLY A 84 -8.91 10.30 -3.94
C GLY A 84 -9.21 9.15 -4.91
N PHE A 85 -10.09 9.38 -5.88
CA PHE A 85 -10.53 8.38 -6.87
C PHE A 85 -11.18 7.12 -6.25
N TYR A 86 -11.91 7.27 -5.14
CA TYR A 86 -12.49 6.15 -4.39
C TYR A 86 -13.29 5.17 -5.25
N LYS A 87 -14.12 5.62 -6.20
CA LYS A 87 -14.87 4.73 -7.11
C LYS A 87 -13.96 3.80 -7.93
N THR A 88 -12.94 4.39 -8.56
CA THR A 88 -11.96 3.63 -9.35
C THR A 88 -11.13 2.70 -8.44
N LYS A 89 -10.76 3.16 -7.24
CA LYS A 89 -10.03 2.33 -6.27
C LYS A 89 -10.86 1.16 -5.78
N ALA A 90 -12.13 1.35 -5.43
CA ALA A 90 -13.02 0.27 -5.00
C ALA A 90 -13.13 -0.82 -6.07
N LYS A 91 -13.37 -0.42 -7.32
CA LYS A 91 -13.36 -1.35 -8.47
C LYS A 91 -12.02 -2.09 -8.60
N ASN A 92 -10.90 -1.37 -8.55
CA ASN A 92 -9.58 -1.98 -8.69
C ASN A 92 -9.25 -2.92 -7.52
N ILE A 93 -9.66 -2.60 -6.29
CA ILE A 93 -9.46 -3.44 -5.10
C ILE A 93 -10.22 -4.76 -5.26
N LYS A 94 -11.48 -4.75 -5.71
CA LYS A 94 -12.23 -5.99 -6.01
C LYS A 94 -11.52 -6.84 -7.06
N ILE A 95 -11.09 -6.25 -8.17
CA ILE A 95 -10.39 -6.98 -9.25
C ILE A 95 -9.07 -7.54 -8.74
N LEU A 96 -8.28 -6.74 -8.01
CA LEU A 96 -7.03 -7.16 -7.42
C LEU A 96 -7.23 -8.34 -6.46
N CYS A 97 -8.22 -8.28 -5.56
CA CYS A 97 -8.49 -9.38 -4.62
C CYS A 97 -8.94 -10.64 -5.37
N LYS A 98 -9.72 -10.50 -6.45
CA LYS A 98 -10.08 -11.62 -7.32
C LYS A 98 -8.84 -12.26 -7.96
N GLN A 99 -7.91 -11.47 -8.50
CA GLN A 99 -6.64 -11.98 -9.04
C GLN A 99 -5.81 -12.70 -7.97
N LEU A 100 -5.75 -12.16 -6.74
CA LEU A 100 -5.09 -12.85 -5.63
C LEU A 100 -5.69 -14.22 -5.36
N MET A 101 -7.02 -14.34 -5.35
CA MET A 101 -7.71 -15.62 -5.15
C MET A 101 -7.44 -16.61 -6.28
N GLU A 102 -7.52 -16.16 -7.53
CA GLU A 102 -7.47 -17.03 -8.71
C GLU A 102 -6.04 -17.44 -9.08
N GLU A 103 -5.08 -16.53 -8.95
CA GLU A 103 -3.70 -16.71 -9.47
C GLU A 103 -2.68 -16.97 -8.35
N PHE A 104 -2.98 -16.55 -7.10
CA PHE A 104 -2.01 -16.54 -6.00
C PHE A 104 -2.53 -17.19 -4.70
N ASN A 105 -3.60 -17.98 -4.76
CA ASN A 105 -4.21 -18.67 -3.61
C ASN A 105 -4.51 -17.74 -2.42
N GLY A 106 -4.97 -16.51 -2.70
CA GLY A 106 -5.28 -15.49 -1.69
C GLY A 106 -4.05 -14.77 -1.11
N ASN A 107 -2.83 -15.08 -1.55
CA ASN A 107 -1.61 -14.48 -1.02
C ASN A 107 -1.07 -13.37 -1.92
N VAL A 108 -0.53 -12.31 -1.32
CA VAL A 108 0.21 -11.29 -2.07
C VAL A 108 1.53 -11.88 -2.56
N PRO A 109 1.87 -11.78 -3.86
CA PRO A 109 3.15 -12.26 -4.35
C PRO A 109 4.32 -11.42 -3.82
N ASP A 110 5.45 -12.07 -3.61
CA ASP A 110 6.64 -11.50 -2.97
C ASP A 110 7.75 -11.17 -3.98
N ASN A 111 7.40 -11.01 -5.25
CA ASN A 111 8.30 -10.64 -6.34
C ASN A 111 7.70 -9.52 -7.21
N LEU A 112 8.57 -8.75 -7.86
CA LEU A 112 8.18 -7.57 -8.62
C LEU A 112 7.33 -7.91 -9.86
N GLU A 113 7.66 -8.97 -10.57
CA GLU A 113 7.00 -9.33 -11.83
C GLU A 113 5.52 -9.63 -11.61
N ASP A 114 5.22 -10.44 -10.59
CA ASP A 114 3.85 -10.82 -10.27
C ASP A 114 3.05 -9.68 -9.65
N LEU A 115 3.68 -8.86 -8.78
CA LEU A 115 3.03 -7.67 -8.25
C LEU A 115 2.59 -6.71 -9.36
N LEU A 116 3.37 -6.58 -10.44
CA LEU A 116 3.03 -5.72 -11.58
C LEU A 116 1.87 -6.25 -12.43
N LYS A 117 1.48 -7.52 -12.29
CA LYS A 117 0.30 -8.11 -12.95
C LYS A 117 -1.00 -7.72 -12.25
N LEU A 118 -0.94 -7.34 -10.96
CA LEU A 118 -2.11 -6.97 -10.17
C LEU A 118 -2.72 -5.62 -10.61
N ARG A 119 -4.05 -5.59 -10.73
CA ARG A 119 -4.78 -4.40 -11.16
C ARG A 119 -4.53 -3.22 -10.22
N GLY A 120 -4.04 -2.12 -10.78
CA GLY A 120 -3.79 -0.89 -10.02
C GLY A 120 -2.47 -0.88 -9.25
N VAL A 121 -1.63 -1.91 -9.43
CA VAL A 121 -0.28 -1.97 -8.88
C VAL A 121 0.73 -1.55 -9.94
N GLY A 122 1.32 -0.37 -9.77
CA GLY A 122 2.48 0.07 -10.54
C GLY A 122 3.79 -0.16 -9.80
N ARG A 123 4.93 0.09 -10.45
CA ARG A 123 6.27 -0.16 -9.91
C ARG A 123 6.52 0.43 -8.52
N LYS A 124 6.03 1.64 -8.25
CA LYS A 124 6.13 2.28 -6.92
C LYS A 124 5.37 1.51 -5.85
N THR A 125 4.16 1.03 -6.16
CA THR A 125 3.35 0.25 -5.23
C THR A 125 3.99 -1.11 -4.97
N ALA A 126 4.43 -1.79 -6.03
CA ALA A 126 5.11 -3.08 -5.92
C ALA A 126 6.37 -2.98 -5.03
N ASN A 127 7.23 -1.99 -5.27
CA ASN A 127 8.42 -1.80 -4.44
C ASN A 127 8.10 -1.52 -2.96
N LEU A 128 7.05 -0.74 -2.68
CA LEU A 128 6.64 -0.52 -1.29
C LEU A 128 6.13 -1.80 -0.63
N VAL A 129 5.42 -2.66 -1.36
CA VAL A 129 4.97 -3.96 -0.84
C VAL A 129 6.15 -4.88 -0.57
N LEU A 130 7.15 -4.91 -1.46
CA LEU A 130 8.36 -5.72 -1.26
C LEU A 130 9.17 -5.24 -0.05
N VAL A 131 9.44 -3.94 0.04
CA VAL A 131 10.23 -3.36 1.14
C VAL A 131 9.47 -3.39 2.46
N LEU A 132 8.23 -2.91 2.50
CA LEU A 132 7.50 -2.76 3.75
C LEU A 132 6.69 -4.00 4.15
N GLY A 133 6.17 -4.75 3.16
CA GLY A 133 5.37 -5.95 3.42
C GLY A 133 6.22 -7.20 3.63
N PHE A 134 7.31 -7.35 2.88
CA PHE A 134 8.14 -8.56 2.88
C PHE A 134 9.57 -8.35 3.39
N ASP A 135 9.96 -7.12 3.75
CA ASP A 135 11.34 -6.79 4.15
C ASP A 135 12.39 -7.23 3.11
N LYS A 136 12.01 -7.10 1.83
CA LYS A 136 12.90 -7.36 0.70
C LYS A 136 13.48 -6.03 0.22
N TYR A 137 14.80 -6.03 0.01
CA TYR A 137 15.67 -4.91 -0.41
C TYR A 137 16.14 -3.96 0.69
#